data_AF-A0A925CJN1-F1
#
_entry.id   AF-A0A925CJN1-F1
#
_cell.length_a   1.000
_cell.length_b   1.000
_cell.length_c   1.000
_cell.angle_alpha   90.00
_cell.angle_beta   90.00
_cell.angle_gamma   90.00
#
_symmetry.space_group_name_H-M   'P 1'
#
loop_
_entity.id
_entity.type
_entity.pdbx_description
1 polymer ?
#
loop_
_entity_poly.entity_id
_entity_poly.type
_entity_poly.pdbx_seq_one_letter_code
_entity_poly.pdbx_strand_id
1 'polypeptide(L)'
;MIKRMLFATDFSQWARRAEDYACALACSWKASLTVLCVGEFPPGLNPDYQVNQQYLADLLKTASSQLVDLKGRAERRGIAVTTRVATGIPSEEVIAVARAEDPDLIVVGTRGKTGLAHVLLGSTAERVIRGAPCPVLTVRMEPADLEEEEGALSRPVPLERILVPVDFSDCSLDALGYAAVVAQQAKASLMLLHVLEPVSYGLDFTLGQSKARHAEAETWTKRLEELVSSHQHPTMQVESRLRGGFPADSILDTAQTLPCDLIVMGTHGRRGISHAISGSVAEAVLRKARCPVIAVRSTKFGPGHRQTVPEEDSPVIPI
;
A
#
# COMPACT_ATOMS: atom_id res chain seq x y z
N MET A 1 15.42 0.91 6.56
CA MET A 1 15.49 1.03 5.08
C MET A 1 14.91 -0.20 4.40
N ILE A 2 14.22 -0.04 3.26
CA ILE A 2 13.62 -1.13 2.46
C ILE A 2 14.68 -1.76 1.57
N LYS A 3 14.87 -3.09 1.66
CA LYS A 3 15.90 -3.85 0.95
C LYS A 3 15.36 -5.06 0.20
N ARG A 4 14.24 -5.64 0.63
CA ARG A 4 13.61 -6.82 0.03
C ARG A 4 12.17 -6.53 -0.35
N MET A 5 11.82 -6.76 -1.61
CA MET A 5 10.48 -6.53 -2.14
C MET A 5 9.91 -7.82 -2.73
N LEU A 6 8.62 -8.06 -2.54
CA LEU A 6 7.86 -9.13 -3.19
C LEU A 6 6.81 -8.53 -4.12
N PHE A 7 6.93 -8.75 -5.42
CA PHE A 7 5.91 -8.37 -6.40
C PHE A 7 5.08 -9.59 -6.79
N ALA A 8 3.77 -9.53 -6.57
CA ALA A 8 2.85 -10.58 -7.01
C ALA A 8 2.10 -10.12 -8.27
N THR A 9 2.16 -10.94 -9.32
CA THR A 9 1.55 -10.65 -10.61
C THR A 9 0.80 -11.84 -11.18
N ASP A 10 -0.26 -11.56 -11.91
CA ASP A 10 -0.96 -12.52 -12.75
C ASP A 10 -0.70 -12.27 -14.24
N PHE A 11 0.20 -11.33 -14.55
CA PHE A 11 0.52 -10.80 -15.88
C PHE A 11 -0.69 -10.31 -16.67
N SER A 12 -1.80 -9.98 -15.99
CA SER A 12 -2.89 -9.25 -16.62
C SER A 12 -2.47 -7.82 -16.93
N GLN A 13 -3.14 -7.19 -17.89
CA GLN A 13 -2.94 -5.76 -18.19
C GLN A 13 -3.07 -4.86 -16.95
N TRP A 14 -3.89 -5.27 -15.98
CA TRP A 14 -4.13 -4.54 -14.73
C TRP A 14 -2.95 -4.57 -13.76
N ALA A 15 -2.06 -5.56 -13.89
CA ALA A 15 -0.85 -5.70 -13.10
C ALA A 15 0.35 -4.93 -13.68
N ARG A 16 0.25 -4.41 -14.91
CA ARG A 16 1.37 -3.76 -15.61
C ARG A 16 1.89 -2.53 -14.85
N ARG A 17 1.00 -1.63 -14.42
CA ARG A 17 1.41 -0.48 -13.59
C ARG A 17 2.05 -0.93 -12.28
N ALA A 18 1.59 -2.03 -11.68
CA ALA A 18 2.21 -2.56 -10.46
C ALA A 18 3.62 -3.11 -10.72
N GLU A 19 3.87 -3.71 -11.90
CA GLU A 19 5.21 -4.12 -12.35
C GLU A 19 6.13 -2.91 -12.50
N ASP A 20 5.65 -1.82 -13.12
CA ASP A 20 6.42 -0.58 -13.29
C ASP A 20 6.85 -0.01 -11.93
N TYR A 21 5.92 0.07 -10.97
CA TYR A 21 6.22 0.50 -9.60
C TYR A 21 7.21 -0.44 -8.91
N ALA A 22 7.00 -1.76 -8.97
CA ALA A 22 7.90 -2.72 -8.35
C ALA A 22 9.34 -2.57 -8.89
N CYS A 23 9.50 -2.46 -10.22
CA CYS A 23 10.80 -2.30 -10.85
C CYS A 23 11.44 -0.94 -10.56
N ALA A 24 10.67 0.15 -10.65
CA ALA A 24 11.19 1.51 -10.42
C ALA A 24 11.66 1.70 -8.98
N LEU A 25 10.87 1.23 -8.01
CA LEU A 25 11.23 1.27 -6.59
C LEU A 25 12.41 0.37 -6.30
N ALA A 26 12.43 -0.87 -6.79
CA ALA A 26 13.55 -1.79 -6.57
C ALA A 26 14.87 -1.23 -7.13
N CYS A 27 14.83 -0.60 -8.31
CA CYS A 27 15.98 0.07 -8.91
C CYS A 27 16.46 1.27 -8.09
N SER A 28 15.55 2.21 -7.77
CA SER A 28 15.87 3.43 -7.03
C SER A 28 16.41 3.13 -5.63
N TRP A 29 15.81 2.17 -4.95
CA TRP A 29 16.14 1.78 -3.58
C TRP A 29 17.27 0.76 -3.48
N LYS A 30 17.75 0.24 -4.63
CA LYS A 30 18.70 -0.88 -4.71
C LYS A 30 18.23 -2.10 -3.90
N ALA A 31 16.92 -2.36 -3.93
CA ALA A 31 16.29 -3.48 -3.26
C ALA A 31 16.29 -4.73 -4.17
N SER A 32 16.41 -5.91 -3.57
CA SER A 32 16.18 -7.17 -4.29
C SER A 32 14.68 -7.38 -4.50
N LEU A 33 14.31 -7.88 -5.68
CA LEU A 33 12.92 -8.10 -6.07
C LEU A 33 12.65 -9.59 -6.29
N THR A 34 11.79 -10.17 -5.44
CA THR A 34 11.16 -11.46 -5.74
C THR A 34 9.89 -11.20 -6.55
N VAL A 35 9.73 -11.88 -7.68
CA VAL A 35 8.51 -11.83 -8.50
C VAL A 35 7.81 -13.18 -8.42
N LEU A 36 6.57 -13.18 -7.93
CA LEU A 36 5.73 -14.35 -7.77
C LEU A 36 4.56 -14.31 -8.75
N CYS A 37 4.41 -15.38 -9.54
CA CYS A 37 3.20 -15.65 -10.29
C CYS A 37 2.50 -16.88 -9.70
N VAL A 38 1.21 -16.76 -9.38
CA VAL A 38 0.42 -17.86 -8.86
C VAL A 38 -0.54 -18.35 -9.94
N GLY A 39 -0.41 -19.61 -10.32
CA GLY A 39 -1.36 -20.30 -11.16
C GLY A 39 -2.59 -20.71 -10.36
N GLU A 40 -3.71 -20.02 -10.61
CA GLU A 40 -4.99 -20.37 -10.02
C GLU A 40 -5.67 -21.46 -10.85
N PHE A 41 -6.12 -22.51 -10.18
CA PHE A 41 -6.89 -23.56 -10.80
C PHE A 41 -8.38 -23.21 -10.75
N PRO A 42 -9.11 -23.25 -11.88
CA PRO A 42 -10.51 -22.89 -11.88
C PRO A 42 -11.32 -23.71 -10.85
N PRO A 43 -12.20 -23.06 -10.06
CA PRO A 43 -12.96 -23.76 -9.04
C PRO A 43 -13.85 -24.84 -9.68
N GLY A 44 -13.85 -26.03 -9.06
CA GLY A 44 -14.64 -27.18 -9.53
C GLY A 44 -13.93 -28.11 -10.51
N LEU A 45 -12.71 -27.78 -10.95
CA LEU A 45 -11.87 -28.71 -11.70
C LEU A 45 -11.08 -29.60 -10.74
N ASN A 46 -11.03 -30.92 -11.01
CA ASN A 46 -10.17 -31.84 -10.27
C ASN A 46 -8.80 -31.98 -10.99
N PRO A 47 -7.68 -31.62 -10.34
CA PRO A 47 -6.34 -31.64 -10.94
C PRO A 47 -5.86 -33.04 -11.34
N ASP A 48 -6.49 -34.11 -10.86
CA ASP A 48 -6.11 -35.49 -11.18
C ASP A 48 -6.58 -35.93 -12.57
N TYR A 49 -7.50 -35.19 -13.22
CA TYR A 49 -7.88 -35.48 -14.61
C TYR A 49 -6.78 -35.06 -15.58
N GLN A 50 -6.48 -35.91 -16.56
CA GLN A 50 -5.39 -35.68 -17.51
C GLN A 50 -5.51 -34.36 -18.31
N VAL A 51 -6.74 -33.98 -18.70
CA VAL A 51 -7.01 -32.71 -19.41
C VAL A 51 -6.66 -31.49 -18.53
N ASN A 52 -6.93 -31.62 -17.23
CA ASN A 52 -6.68 -30.59 -16.22
C ASN A 52 -5.18 -30.46 -15.90
N GLN A 53 -4.44 -31.57 -15.92
CA GLN A 53 -2.98 -31.57 -15.81
C GLN A 53 -2.32 -30.86 -17.00
N GLN A 54 -2.83 -31.09 -18.22
CA GLN A 54 -2.32 -30.40 -19.41
C GLN A 54 -2.58 -28.90 -19.34
N TYR A 55 -3.79 -28.49 -18.95
CA TYR A 55 -4.13 -27.08 -18.75
C TYR A 55 -3.20 -26.41 -17.71
N LEU A 56 -2.94 -27.09 -16.58
CA LEU A 56 -2.03 -26.59 -15.57
C LEU A 56 -0.60 -26.46 -16.11
N ALA A 57 -0.10 -27.45 -16.85
CA ALA A 57 1.22 -27.41 -17.45
C ALA A 57 1.38 -26.22 -18.42
N ASP A 58 0.36 -25.95 -19.23
CA ASP A 58 0.36 -24.82 -20.17
C ASP A 58 0.32 -23.47 -19.44
N LEU A 59 -0.46 -23.37 -18.37
CA LEU A 59 -0.51 -22.19 -17.50
C LEU A 59 0.86 -21.93 -16.86
N LEU A 60 1.48 -22.95 -16.29
CA LEU A 60 2.81 -22.86 -15.66
C LEU A 60 3.90 -22.51 -16.66
N LYS A 61 3.84 -23.08 -17.87
CA LYS A 61 4.77 -22.77 -18.96
C LYS A 61 4.66 -21.31 -19.38
N THR A 62 3.44 -20.81 -19.54
CA THR A 62 3.17 -19.40 -19.89
C THR A 62 3.70 -18.47 -18.81
N ALA A 63 3.36 -18.72 -17.54
CA ALA A 63 3.83 -17.94 -16.40
C ALA A 63 5.37 -17.92 -16.31
N SER A 64 6.01 -19.08 -16.53
CA SER A 64 7.46 -19.20 -16.53
C SER A 64 8.11 -18.36 -17.63
N SER A 65 7.55 -18.38 -18.86
CA SER A 65 8.04 -17.55 -19.97
C SER A 65 7.95 -16.05 -19.63
N GLN A 66 6.80 -15.61 -19.12
CA GLN A 66 6.59 -14.20 -18.76
C GLN A 66 7.53 -13.75 -17.63
N LEU A 67 7.82 -14.62 -16.66
CA LEU A 67 8.80 -14.37 -15.61
C LEU A 67 10.23 -14.27 -16.15
N VAL A 68 10.61 -15.10 -17.12
CA VAL A 68 11.92 -15.00 -17.79
C VAL A 68 12.06 -13.65 -18.48
N ASP A 69 11.03 -13.23 -19.20
CA ASP A 69 11.04 -11.94 -19.91
C ASP A 69 11.14 -10.76 -18.93
N LEU A 70 10.35 -10.78 -17.86
CA LEU A 70 10.39 -9.76 -16.81
C LEU A 70 11.76 -9.70 -16.14
N LYS A 71 12.29 -10.87 -15.75
CA LYS A 71 13.63 -10.97 -15.15
C LYS A 71 14.68 -10.37 -16.06
N GLY A 72 14.69 -10.71 -17.35
CA GLY A 72 15.64 -10.15 -18.32
C GLY A 72 15.48 -8.64 -18.53
N ARG A 73 14.26 -8.08 -18.44
CA ARG A 73 14.05 -6.62 -18.46
C ARG A 73 14.57 -5.95 -17.19
N ALA A 74 14.34 -6.54 -16.02
CA ALA A 74 14.71 -5.98 -14.73
C ALA A 74 16.22 -6.07 -14.45
N GLU A 75 16.88 -7.19 -14.79
CA GLU A 75 18.33 -7.37 -14.64
C GLU A 75 19.13 -6.39 -15.52
N ARG A 76 18.63 -6.07 -16.72
CA ARG A 76 19.22 -5.02 -17.58
C ARG A 76 19.21 -3.62 -16.94
N ARG A 77 18.39 -3.41 -15.92
CA ARG A 77 18.32 -2.16 -15.14
C ARG A 77 19.11 -2.25 -13.82
N GLY A 78 19.84 -3.35 -13.61
CA GLY A 78 20.64 -3.57 -12.41
C GLY A 78 19.84 -4.05 -11.19
N ILE A 79 18.61 -4.55 -11.38
CA ILE A 79 17.79 -5.07 -10.29
C ILE A 79 18.15 -6.54 -10.03
N ALA A 80 18.41 -6.90 -8.79
CA ALA A 80 18.59 -8.29 -8.38
C ALA A 80 17.22 -8.99 -8.31
N VAL A 81 16.90 -9.82 -9.31
CA VAL A 81 15.57 -10.45 -9.44
C VAL A 81 15.60 -11.96 -9.23
N THR A 82 14.71 -12.43 -8.35
CA THR A 82 14.37 -13.85 -8.19
C THR A 82 12.94 -14.08 -8.67
N THR A 83 12.69 -15.15 -9.42
CA THR A 83 11.34 -15.48 -9.91
C THR A 83 10.80 -16.72 -9.22
N ARG A 84 9.49 -16.75 -8.96
CA ARG A 84 8.76 -17.90 -8.42
C ARG A 84 7.46 -18.13 -9.18
N VAL A 85 7.17 -19.40 -9.39
CA VAL A 85 5.86 -19.87 -9.83
C VAL A 85 5.30 -20.77 -8.73
N ALA A 86 4.06 -20.50 -8.32
CA ALA A 86 3.32 -21.34 -7.38
C ALA A 86 1.97 -21.72 -7.99
N THR A 87 1.31 -22.72 -7.41
CA THR A 87 -0.06 -23.14 -7.78
C THR A 87 -0.93 -23.15 -6.54
N GLY A 88 -2.11 -22.55 -6.62
CA GLY A 88 -3.01 -22.49 -5.46
C GLY A 88 -3.85 -21.22 -5.45
N ILE A 89 -4.29 -20.83 -4.25
CA ILE A 89 -5.05 -19.61 -4.04
C ILE A 89 -4.06 -18.43 -4.01
N PRO A 90 -4.16 -17.46 -4.95
CA PRO A 90 -3.15 -16.40 -5.08
C PRO A 90 -2.84 -15.65 -3.79
N SER A 91 -3.86 -15.28 -3.00
CA SER A 91 -3.63 -14.57 -1.75
C SER A 91 -2.89 -15.40 -0.70
N GLU A 92 -3.14 -16.71 -0.64
CA GLU A 92 -2.51 -17.60 0.34
C GLU A 92 -1.04 -17.83 -0.01
N GLU A 93 -0.76 -18.09 -1.29
CA GLU A 93 0.61 -18.27 -1.79
C GLU A 93 1.45 -16.99 -1.61
N VAL A 94 0.88 -15.81 -1.88
CA VAL A 94 1.58 -14.53 -1.64
C VAL A 94 1.94 -14.36 -0.16
N ILE A 95 1.00 -14.66 0.75
CA ILE A 95 1.26 -14.58 2.20
C ILE A 95 2.27 -15.63 2.64
N ALA A 96 2.21 -16.84 2.09
CA ALA A 96 3.15 -17.93 2.40
C ALA A 96 4.58 -17.56 1.99
N VAL A 97 4.77 -17.07 0.76
CA VAL A 97 6.07 -16.58 0.29
C VAL A 97 6.55 -15.39 1.12
N ALA A 98 5.67 -14.45 1.44
CA ALA A 98 6.03 -13.32 2.31
C ALA A 98 6.50 -13.78 3.70
N ARG A 99 5.89 -14.80 4.29
CA ARG A 99 6.35 -15.37 5.58
C ARG A 99 7.69 -16.10 5.45
N ALA A 100 7.94 -16.75 4.33
CA ALA A 100 9.16 -17.51 4.10
C ALA A 100 10.37 -16.62 3.78
N GLU A 101 10.15 -15.53 3.05
CA GLU A 101 11.21 -14.64 2.56
C GLU A 101 11.38 -13.35 3.35
N ASP A 102 10.36 -13.01 4.14
CA ASP A 102 10.36 -11.83 5.00
C ASP A 102 10.63 -10.52 4.20
N PRO A 103 9.86 -10.21 3.13
CA PRO A 103 10.05 -8.97 2.40
C PRO A 103 9.65 -7.76 3.26
N ASP A 104 10.30 -6.62 3.03
CA ASP A 104 9.97 -5.37 3.73
C ASP A 104 8.71 -4.71 3.12
N LEU A 105 8.40 -5.03 1.87
CA LEU A 105 7.24 -4.52 1.11
C LEU A 105 6.71 -5.55 0.12
N ILE A 106 5.39 -5.74 0.10
CA ILE A 106 4.69 -6.46 -0.98
C ILE A 106 4.10 -5.45 -1.96
N VAL A 107 4.20 -5.71 -3.26
CA VAL A 107 3.56 -4.93 -4.32
C VAL A 107 2.51 -5.78 -5.01
N VAL A 108 1.28 -5.26 -5.11
CA VAL A 108 0.17 -5.91 -5.82
C VAL A 108 -0.62 -4.91 -6.67
N GLY A 109 -1.18 -5.37 -7.79
CA GLY A 109 -2.23 -4.64 -8.50
C GLY A 109 -3.56 -4.66 -7.73
N THR A 110 -4.38 -3.63 -7.89
CA THR A 110 -5.74 -3.61 -7.29
C THR A 110 -6.76 -4.40 -8.08
N ARG A 111 -6.43 -4.88 -9.29
CA ARG A 111 -7.27 -5.74 -10.14
C ARG A 111 -6.41 -6.82 -10.78
N GLY A 112 -7.04 -7.94 -11.12
CA GLY A 112 -6.41 -9.05 -11.83
C GLY A 112 -7.21 -9.47 -13.08
N LYS A 113 -6.95 -10.69 -13.56
CA LYS A 113 -7.49 -11.27 -14.81
C LYS A 113 -9.00 -11.12 -15.02
N THR A 114 -9.82 -11.12 -13.97
CA THR A 114 -11.28 -11.01 -14.10
C THR A 114 -11.75 -9.61 -14.50
N GLY A 115 -10.93 -8.57 -14.32
CA GLY A 115 -11.14 -7.24 -14.91
C GLY A 115 -12.51 -6.60 -14.66
N LEU A 116 -13.20 -6.94 -13.55
CA LEU A 116 -14.57 -6.50 -13.31
C LEU A 116 -14.67 -4.97 -13.23
N ALA A 117 -15.39 -4.37 -14.18
CA ALA A 117 -15.46 -2.92 -14.39
C ALA A 117 -15.88 -2.13 -13.12
N HIS A 118 -16.71 -2.73 -12.26
CA HIS A 118 -17.23 -2.12 -11.05
C HIS A 118 -16.44 -2.45 -9.77
N VAL A 119 -15.45 -3.34 -9.84
CA VAL A 119 -14.64 -3.70 -8.65
C VAL A 119 -13.54 -2.68 -8.47
N LEU A 120 -13.57 -1.96 -7.34
CA LEU A 120 -12.59 -0.90 -7.02
C LEU A 120 -11.31 -1.44 -6.36
N LEU A 121 -11.39 -2.60 -5.70
CA LEU A 121 -10.27 -3.34 -5.10
C LEU A 121 -10.59 -4.84 -5.23
N GLY A 122 -9.67 -5.60 -5.83
CA GLY A 122 -9.80 -7.02 -6.12
C GLY A 122 -9.69 -7.90 -4.88
N SER A 123 -10.34 -9.05 -4.93
CA SER A 123 -10.42 -10.02 -3.83
C SER A 123 -9.05 -10.53 -3.36
N THR A 124 -8.11 -10.73 -4.30
CA THR A 124 -6.73 -11.12 -3.98
C THR A 124 -5.99 -10.02 -3.24
N ALA A 125 -6.03 -8.78 -3.73
CA ALA A 125 -5.38 -7.64 -3.10
C ALA A 125 -5.92 -7.39 -1.68
N GLU A 126 -7.26 -7.42 -1.51
CA GLU A 126 -7.89 -7.27 -0.20
C GLU A 126 -7.45 -8.34 0.81
N ARG A 127 -7.38 -9.60 0.38
CA ARG A 127 -6.90 -10.70 1.24
C ARG A 127 -5.42 -10.58 1.58
N VAL A 128 -4.58 -10.16 0.63
CA VAL A 128 -3.15 -9.91 0.87
C VAL A 128 -2.97 -8.79 1.89
N ILE A 129 -3.65 -7.64 1.73
CA ILE A 129 -3.59 -6.52 2.70
C ILE A 129 -3.97 -6.97 4.10
N ARG A 130 -5.00 -7.83 4.22
CA ARG A 130 -5.47 -8.34 5.50
C ARG A 130 -4.51 -9.34 6.14
N GLY A 131 -3.84 -10.18 5.34
CA GLY A 131 -3.07 -11.32 5.83
C GLY A 131 -1.55 -11.18 5.79
N ALA A 132 -1.03 -10.17 5.08
CA ALA A 132 0.41 -9.97 4.91
C ALA A 132 1.14 -9.73 6.24
N PRO A 133 2.39 -10.24 6.37
CA PRO A 133 3.23 -9.99 7.54
C PRO A 133 4.00 -8.67 7.46
N CYS A 134 3.88 -7.90 6.39
CA CYS A 134 4.58 -6.64 6.15
C CYS A 134 3.67 -5.67 5.39
N PRO A 135 4.06 -4.39 5.22
CA PRO A 135 3.31 -3.42 4.43
C PRO A 135 3.04 -3.88 2.99
N VAL A 136 1.91 -3.43 2.45
CA VAL A 136 1.46 -3.78 1.09
C VAL A 136 1.23 -2.49 0.29
N LEU A 137 1.99 -2.30 -0.78
CA LEU A 137 1.77 -1.31 -1.81
C LEU A 137 0.74 -1.82 -2.81
N THR A 138 -0.41 -1.15 -2.86
CA THR A 138 -1.43 -1.39 -3.88
C THR A 138 -1.33 -0.35 -4.98
N VAL A 139 -1.24 -0.82 -6.22
CA VAL A 139 -1.16 0.03 -7.40
C VAL A 139 -2.41 -0.17 -8.26
N ARG A 140 -3.11 0.93 -8.56
CA ARG A 140 -4.30 0.93 -9.39
C ARG A 140 -3.93 1.28 -10.82
N MET A 141 -4.40 0.51 -11.80
CA MET A 141 -4.37 0.91 -13.21
C MET A 141 -5.29 2.11 -13.43
N GLU A 142 -4.81 3.14 -14.11
CA GLU A 142 -5.60 4.28 -14.59
C GLU A 142 -6.06 4.06 -16.04
N PRO A 143 -7.20 4.67 -16.46
CA PRO A 143 -7.64 4.57 -17.86
C PRO A 143 -6.59 5.02 -18.87
N ALA A 144 -5.78 6.03 -18.52
CA ALA A 144 -4.68 6.53 -19.34
C ALA A 144 -3.55 5.51 -19.55
N ASP A 145 -3.51 4.44 -18.76
CA ASP A 145 -2.53 3.36 -18.90
C ASP A 145 -2.97 2.31 -19.94
N LEU A 146 -4.25 2.32 -20.37
CA LEU A 146 -4.78 1.42 -21.40
C LEU A 146 -4.43 1.88 -22.82
N GLU A 147 -4.05 3.14 -22.98
CA GLU A 147 -3.72 3.78 -24.27
C GLU A 147 -2.22 3.68 -24.59
N GLU A 148 -1.39 3.13 -23.70
CA GLU A 148 0.06 3.01 -23.88
C GLU A 148 0.49 1.68 -24.51
N GLU A 149 1.51 1.74 -25.38
CA GLU A 149 2.06 0.57 -26.07
C GLU A 149 2.68 -0.47 -25.13
N GLU A 150 2.51 -1.75 -25.49
CA GLU A 150 3.03 -2.88 -24.73
C GLU A 150 4.56 -2.94 -24.73
N GLY A 151 5.16 -3.10 -23.54
CA GLY A 151 6.57 -3.48 -23.40
C GLY A 151 7.53 -2.36 -22.96
N ALA A 152 7.02 -1.14 -22.79
CA ALA A 152 7.79 0.01 -22.31
C ALA A 152 7.64 0.16 -20.79
N LEU A 153 8.58 -0.39 -19.99
CA LEU A 153 8.75 -0.04 -18.56
C LEU A 153 9.26 1.41 -18.44
N SER A 154 8.45 2.38 -18.88
CA SER A 154 8.95 3.69 -19.32
C SER A 154 8.42 4.90 -18.55
N ARG A 155 7.49 4.73 -17.61
CA ARG A 155 7.07 5.86 -16.77
C ARG A 155 8.00 6.02 -15.57
N PRO A 156 8.59 7.22 -15.36
CA PRO A 156 9.14 7.58 -14.06
C PRO A 156 8.04 7.40 -13.03
N VAL A 157 8.39 6.79 -11.90
CA VAL A 157 7.52 6.72 -10.73
C VAL A 157 8.00 7.84 -9.79
N PRO A 158 7.46 9.07 -9.91
CA PRO A 158 7.82 10.13 -8.98
C PRO A 158 7.38 9.73 -7.57
N LEU A 159 8.22 10.01 -6.60
CA LEU A 159 7.89 9.94 -5.18
C LEU A 159 8.42 11.22 -4.55
N GLU A 160 7.71 12.33 -4.78
CA GLU A 160 8.08 13.65 -4.29
C GLU A 160 7.27 14.03 -3.05
N ARG A 161 6.01 13.57 -2.96
CA ARG A 161 5.15 13.83 -1.80
C ARG A 161 4.37 12.60 -1.36
N ILE A 162 4.50 12.29 -0.08
CA ILE A 162 3.77 11.21 0.57
C ILE A 162 2.76 11.79 1.55
N LEU A 163 1.49 11.44 1.37
CA LEU A 163 0.39 11.81 2.28
C LEU A 163 0.25 10.74 3.36
N VAL A 164 0.25 11.18 4.62
CA VAL A 164 0.06 10.30 5.79
C VAL A 164 -1.16 10.78 6.58
N PRO A 165 -2.30 10.09 6.46
CA PRO A 165 -3.44 10.34 7.34
C PRO A 165 -3.11 9.89 8.77
N VAL A 166 -3.19 10.81 9.73
CA VAL A 166 -2.87 10.54 11.14
C VAL A 166 -4.12 10.76 11.99
N ASP A 167 -4.51 9.75 12.77
CA ASP A 167 -5.58 9.83 13.76
C ASP A 167 -5.07 9.62 15.19
N PHE A 168 -3.75 9.60 15.39
CA PHE A 168 -3.05 9.34 16.66
C PHE A 168 -3.39 7.98 17.29
N SER A 169 -3.93 7.03 16.52
CA SER A 169 -3.94 5.63 16.92
C SER A 169 -2.58 4.98 16.65
N ASP A 170 -2.28 3.89 17.35
CA ASP A 170 -1.04 3.12 17.14
C ASP A 170 -0.80 2.78 15.66
N CYS A 171 -1.85 2.41 14.91
CA CYS A 171 -1.67 2.07 13.50
C CYS A 171 -1.30 3.25 12.61
N SER A 172 -1.76 4.46 12.93
CA SER A 172 -1.46 5.63 12.12
C SER A 172 -0.08 6.19 12.46
N LEU A 173 0.37 6.01 13.70
CA LEU A 173 1.74 6.28 14.10
C LEU A 173 2.73 5.25 13.51
N ASP A 174 2.38 3.96 13.50
CA ASP A 174 3.16 2.92 12.79
C ASP A 174 3.27 3.25 11.29
N ALA A 175 2.17 3.71 10.68
CA ALA A 175 2.16 4.14 9.29
C ALA A 175 3.03 5.37 9.05
N LEU A 176 3.03 6.35 9.96
CA LEU A 176 3.92 7.50 9.92
C LEU A 176 5.39 7.08 10.02
N GLY A 177 5.74 6.19 10.95
CA GLY A 177 7.11 5.67 11.08
C GLY A 177 7.57 4.99 9.78
N TYR A 178 6.74 4.14 9.19
CA TYR A 178 7.06 3.53 7.90
C TYR A 178 7.15 4.56 6.76
N ALA A 179 6.24 5.55 6.72
CA ALA A 179 6.25 6.62 5.73
C ALA A 179 7.54 7.45 5.80
N ALA A 180 8.07 7.70 6.99
CA ALA A 180 9.35 8.40 7.17
C ALA A 180 10.51 7.62 6.55
N VAL A 181 10.56 6.30 6.70
CA VAL A 181 11.58 5.46 6.04
C VAL A 181 11.46 5.54 4.51
N VAL A 182 10.24 5.44 3.98
CA VAL A 182 10.01 5.56 2.53
C VAL A 182 10.42 6.95 2.03
N ALA A 183 10.02 8.00 2.72
CA ALA A 183 10.32 9.38 2.35
C ALA A 183 11.81 9.69 2.41
N GLN A 184 12.54 9.23 3.44
CA GLN A 184 13.99 9.40 3.52
C GLN A 184 14.70 8.69 2.34
N GLN A 185 14.29 7.46 2.03
CA GLN A 185 14.89 6.67 0.95
C GLN A 185 14.58 7.25 -0.44
N ALA A 186 13.38 7.83 -0.62
CA ALA A 186 12.95 8.50 -1.84
C ALA A 186 13.38 9.98 -1.93
N LYS A 187 13.86 10.59 -0.82
CA LYS A 187 14.02 12.04 -0.66
C LYS A 187 12.71 12.81 -0.91
N ALA A 188 11.60 12.22 -0.51
CA ALA A 188 10.27 12.78 -0.64
C ALA A 188 9.93 13.69 0.55
N SER A 189 8.97 14.59 0.36
CA SER A 189 8.31 15.33 1.43
C SER A 189 7.17 14.51 2.06
N LEU A 190 6.95 14.71 3.37
CA LEU A 190 5.82 14.15 4.10
C LEU A 190 4.76 15.23 4.34
N MET A 191 3.51 14.92 3.99
CA MET A 191 2.32 15.69 4.36
C MET A 191 1.52 14.89 5.38
N LEU A 192 1.49 15.33 6.64
CA LEU A 192 0.62 14.77 7.67
C LEU A 192 -0.77 15.40 7.54
N LEU A 193 -1.81 14.58 7.54
CA LEU A 193 -3.20 15.05 7.47
C LEU A 193 -4.00 14.51 8.65
N HIS A 194 -4.49 15.40 9.50
CA HIS A 194 -5.50 15.06 10.51
C HIS A 194 -6.87 15.58 10.05
N VAL A 195 -7.88 14.72 10.11
CA VAL A 195 -9.26 15.08 9.74
C VAL A 195 -10.10 15.20 11.00
N LEU A 196 -10.66 16.39 11.23
CA LEU A 196 -11.66 16.63 12.26
C LEU A 196 -13.03 16.22 11.73
N GLU A 197 -13.55 15.11 12.24
CA GLU A 197 -14.88 14.65 11.91
C GLU A 197 -15.95 15.66 12.38
N PRO A 198 -16.99 15.91 11.58
CA PRO A 198 -18.10 16.71 12.05
C PRO A 198 -18.78 15.98 13.22
N VAL A 199 -18.73 16.57 14.43
CA VAL A 199 -19.64 16.17 15.52
C VAL A 199 -21.07 16.26 15.00
N SER A 200 -21.79 15.14 15.03
CA SER A 200 -23.19 15.07 14.63
C SER A 200 -23.99 15.92 15.60
N TYR A 201 -24.31 17.15 15.20
CA TYR A 201 -25.04 18.08 16.02
C TYR A 201 -26.50 17.63 16.10
N GLY A 202 -26.98 17.34 17.31
CA GLY A 202 -28.36 17.72 17.64
C GLY A 202 -28.51 19.23 17.45
N LEU A 203 -29.73 19.72 17.18
CA LEU A 203 -30.08 21.09 16.76
C LEU A 203 -29.62 22.26 17.67
N ASP A 204 -28.75 22.05 18.64
CA ASP A 204 -28.27 23.05 19.60
C ASP A 204 -27.04 23.83 19.08
N PHE A 205 -27.29 24.84 18.25
CA PHE A 205 -26.27 25.80 17.76
C PHE A 205 -25.89 26.86 18.82
N THR A 206 -25.36 26.46 19.98
CA THR A 206 -24.95 27.43 21.02
C THR A 206 -23.51 27.94 20.83
N LEU A 207 -23.24 29.20 21.22
CA LEU A 207 -21.90 29.83 21.18
C LEU A 207 -20.81 29.03 21.93
N GLY A 208 -21.19 28.19 22.89
CA GLY A 208 -20.26 27.30 23.61
C GLY A 208 -19.62 26.23 22.73
N GLN A 209 -20.35 25.72 21.72
CA GLN A 209 -19.83 24.70 20.81
C GLN A 209 -18.79 25.25 19.83
N SER A 210 -18.92 26.52 19.43
CA SER A 210 -17.90 27.19 18.59
C SER A 210 -16.57 27.30 19.34
N LYS A 211 -16.58 27.69 20.63
CA LYS A 211 -15.38 27.75 21.47
C LYS A 211 -14.75 26.35 21.68
N ALA A 212 -15.58 25.34 21.91
CA ALA A 212 -15.11 23.95 22.07
C ALA A 212 -14.39 23.44 20.82
N ARG A 213 -14.92 23.73 19.62
CA ARG A 213 -14.28 23.36 18.34
C ARG A 213 -12.94 24.06 18.10
N HIS A 214 -12.83 25.34 18.45
CA HIS A 214 -11.56 26.06 18.33
C HIS A 214 -10.51 25.48 19.28
N ALA A 215 -10.88 25.21 20.53
CA ALA A 215 -9.98 24.59 21.51
C ALA A 215 -9.54 23.17 21.08
N GLU A 216 -10.46 22.40 20.50
CA GLU A 216 -10.14 21.08 19.92
C GLU A 216 -9.16 21.20 18.76
N ALA A 217 -9.40 22.11 17.81
CA ALA A 217 -8.51 22.34 16.68
C ALA A 217 -7.10 22.81 17.10
N GLU A 218 -7.01 23.71 18.10
CA GLU A 218 -5.73 24.14 18.68
C GLU A 218 -4.97 22.97 19.31
N THR A 219 -5.68 22.09 20.02
CA THR A 219 -5.08 20.90 20.65
C THR A 219 -4.47 19.96 19.60
N TRP A 220 -5.22 19.67 18.53
CA TRP A 220 -4.72 18.81 17.45
C TRP A 220 -3.60 19.47 16.65
N THR A 221 -3.63 20.79 16.49
CA THR A 221 -2.56 21.55 15.83
C THR A 221 -1.25 21.39 16.59
N LYS A 222 -1.25 21.58 17.93
CA LYS A 222 -0.06 21.38 18.77
C LYS A 222 0.50 19.95 18.66
N ARG A 223 -0.37 18.95 18.71
CA ARG A 223 0.05 17.54 18.56
C ARG A 223 0.63 17.24 17.19
N LEU A 224 0.12 17.86 16.13
CA LEU A 224 0.71 17.76 14.80
C LEU A 224 2.07 18.45 14.72
N GLU A 225 2.22 19.63 15.33
CA GLU A 225 3.52 20.34 15.41
C GLU A 225 4.57 19.51 16.16
N GLU A 226 4.18 18.81 17.22
CA GLU A 226 5.03 17.84 17.94
C GLU A 226 5.48 16.71 17.01
N LEU A 227 4.56 16.08 16.27
CA LEU A 227 4.89 15.03 15.29
C LEU A 227 5.78 15.54 14.16
N VAL A 228 5.52 16.73 13.63
CA VAL A 228 6.35 17.36 12.61
C VAL A 228 7.77 17.55 13.14
N SER A 229 7.89 18.10 14.35
CA SER A 229 9.18 18.36 14.99
C SER A 229 9.97 17.08 15.24
N SER A 230 9.31 15.99 15.67
CA SER A 230 9.97 14.72 15.95
C SER A 230 10.39 13.94 14.70
N HIS A 231 9.87 14.29 13.52
CA HIS A 231 10.15 13.62 12.25
C HIS A 231 10.95 14.49 11.27
N GLN A 232 11.43 15.67 11.66
CA GLN A 232 12.29 16.46 10.79
C GLN A 232 13.59 15.71 10.49
N HIS A 233 14.01 15.71 9.23
CA HIS A 233 15.23 15.06 8.80
C HIS A 233 15.93 15.91 7.72
N PRO A 234 17.28 15.95 7.64
CA PRO A 234 17.99 16.78 6.68
C PRO A 234 17.63 16.53 5.20
N THR A 235 17.11 15.35 4.89
CA THR A 235 16.77 14.92 3.51
C THR A 235 15.27 14.88 3.24
N MET A 236 14.42 15.31 4.18
CA MET A 236 12.96 15.20 4.10
C MET A 236 12.29 16.36 4.84
N GLN A 237 11.41 17.08 4.15
CA GLN A 237 10.54 18.07 4.77
C GLN A 237 9.27 17.40 5.27
N VAL A 238 8.81 17.82 6.46
CA VAL A 238 7.56 17.36 7.04
C VAL A 238 6.67 18.57 7.27
N GLU A 239 5.46 18.52 6.71
CA GLU A 239 4.43 19.52 6.90
C GLU A 239 3.16 18.83 7.42
N SER A 240 2.32 19.57 8.14
CA SER A 240 1.04 19.06 8.62
C SER A 240 -0.13 19.93 8.20
N ARG A 241 -1.30 19.32 7.97
CA ARG A 241 -2.56 20.03 7.73
C ARG A 241 -3.69 19.43 8.56
N LEU A 242 -4.52 20.33 9.08
CA LEU A 242 -5.77 20.02 9.75
C LEU A 242 -6.91 20.31 8.78
N ARG A 243 -7.83 19.36 8.57
CA ARG A 243 -8.97 19.53 7.67
C ARG A 243 -10.26 19.08 8.36
N GLY A 244 -11.34 19.83 8.21
CA GLY A 244 -12.66 19.40 8.66
C GLY A 244 -13.37 18.58 7.57
N GLY A 245 -14.08 17.52 7.95
CA GLY A 245 -14.91 16.75 7.02
C GLY A 245 -14.95 15.26 7.32
N PHE A 246 -15.44 14.47 6.36
CA PHE A 246 -15.39 13.02 6.44
C PHE A 246 -13.96 12.53 6.11
N PRO A 247 -13.38 11.60 6.88
CA PRO A 247 -11.96 11.26 6.75
C PRO A 247 -11.57 10.76 5.37
N ALA A 248 -12.29 9.79 4.82
CA ALA A 248 -11.95 9.20 3.52
C ALA A 248 -11.98 10.24 2.38
N ASP A 249 -13.05 11.03 2.33
CA ASP A 249 -13.21 12.06 1.30
C ASP A 249 -12.15 13.15 1.46
N SER A 250 -11.87 13.58 2.69
CA SER A 250 -10.85 14.58 2.98
C SER A 250 -9.44 14.11 2.59
N ILE A 251 -9.12 12.83 2.81
CA ILE A 251 -7.84 12.23 2.38
C ILE A 251 -7.74 12.21 0.85
N LEU A 252 -8.76 11.69 0.17
CA LEU A 252 -8.80 11.57 -1.28
C LEU A 252 -8.73 12.93 -1.99
N ASP A 253 -9.49 13.92 -1.50
CA ASP A 253 -9.46 15.28 -2.00
C ASP A 253 -8.10 15.95 -1.77
N THR A 254 -7.47 15.70 -0.62
CA THR A 254 -6.15 16.27 -0.32
C THR A 254 -5.11 15.69 -1.26
N ALA A 255 -5.13 14.37 -1.50
CA ALA A 255 -4.22 13.71 -2.44
C ALA A 255 -4.39 14.21 -3.90
N GLN A 256 -5.56 14.75 -4.26
CA GLN A 256 -5.83 15.33 -5.58
C GLN A 256 -5.46 16.82 -5.67
N THR A 257 -5.79 17.61 -4.64
CA THR A 257 -5.56 19.07 -4.63
C THR A 257 -4.11 19.42 -4.34
N LEU A 258 -3.43 18.60 -3.54
CA LEU A 258 -1.99 18.55 -3.41
C LEU A 258 -1.57 17.24 -4.06
N PRO A 259 -1.10 17.24 -5.31
CA PRO A 259 -0.75 16.00 -6.00
C PRO A 259 0.29 15.25 -5.14
N CYS A 260 -0.18 14.17 -4.52
CA CYS A 260 0.61 13.27 -3.70
C CYS A 260 0.81 12.00 -4.52
N ASP A 261 2.05 11.54 -4.61
CA ASP A 261 2.41 10.37 -5.41
C ASP A 261 2.14 9.06 -4.67
N LEU A 262 1.97 9.14 -3.35
CA LEU A 262 1.76 7.99 -2.48
C LEU A 262 0.93 8.38 -1.26
N ILE A 263 0.03 7.50 -0.85
CA ILE A 263 -0.61 7.54 0.47
C ILE A 263 -0.02 6.42 1.32
N VAL A 264 0.42 6.70 2.54
CA VAL A 264 0.81 5.68 3.51
C VAL A 264 -0.14 5.75 4.69
N MET A 265 -0.84 4.66 5.00
CA MET A 265 -1.83 4.67 6.07
C MET A 265 -1.95 3.35 6.80
N GLY A 266 -2.38 3.43 8.06
CA GLY A 266 -2.73 2.26 8.86
C GLY A 266 -4.04 1.63 8.39
N THR A 267 -4.14 0.31 8.52
CA THR A 267 -5.36 -0.44 8.15
C THR A 267 -6.38 -0.58 9.29
N HIS A 268 -6.01 -0.29 10.54
CA HIS A 268 -6.83 -0.53 11.73
C HIS A 268 -6.84 0.69 12.68
N GLY A 269 -7.74 1.65 12.48
CA GLY A 269 -7.83 2.84 13.34
C GLY A 269 -8.31 2.56 14.77
N ARG A 270 -8.63 3.64 15.51
CA ARG A 270 -8.99 3.67 16.95
C ARG A 270 -10.00 2.61 17.47
N ARG A 271 -10.74 1.92 16.60
CA ARG A 271 -11.78 0.94 17.00
C ARG A 271 -11.32 -0.51 17.12
N GLY A 272 -10.12 -0.88 16.66
CA GLY A 272 -9.46 -2.15 17.01
C GLY A 272 -10.33 -3.42 17.05
N ILE A 273 -11.07 -3.75 15.97
CA ILE A 273 -11.90 -4.96 15.93
C ILE A 273 -11.35 -5.95 14.89
N SER A 274 -11.02 -7.15 15.37
CA SER A 274 -10.48 -8.30 14.63
C SER A 274 -11.46 -8.95 13.66
N HIS A 275 -12.73 -8.53 13.64
CA HIS A 275 -13.76 -9.06 12.76
C HIS A 275 -14.66 -7.92 12.27
N ALA A 276 -14.63 -7.70 10.96
CA ALA A 276 -15.41 -6.74 10.18
C ALA A 276 -15.06 -5.24 10.34
N ILE A 277 -14.62 -4.63 9.24
CA ILE A 277 -15.18 -3.35 8.79
C ILE A 277 -15.20 -3.37 7.27
N SER A 278 -16.31 -3.84 6.68
CA SER A 278 -16.73 -3.39 5.36
C SER A 278 -17.17 -1.93 5.53
N GLY A 279 -16.41 -0.98 4.98
CA GLY A 279 -16.68 0.46 5.10
C GLY A 279 -15.73 1.26 6.01
N SER A 280 -14.47 0.83 6.19
CA SER A 280 -13.47 1.64 6.93
C SER A 280 -12.90 2.78 6.09
N VAL A 281 -12.31 3.79 6.74
CA VAL A 281 -11.57 4.89 6.07
C VAL A 281 -10.46 4.33 5.17
N ALA A 282 -9.69 3.36 5.67
CA ALA A 282 -8.62 2.71 4.92
C ALA A 282 -9.13 1.99 3.67
N GLU A 283 -10.23 1.23 3.80
CA GLU A 283 -10.84 0.56 2.65
C GLU A 283 -11.34 1.55 1.60
N ALA A 284 -11.99 2.64 2.03
CA ALA A 284 -12.48 3.67 1.13
C ALA A 284 -11.34 4.33 0.35
N VAL A 285 -10.21 4.63 1.02
CA VAL A 285 -9.01 5.18 0.39
C VAL A 285 -8.38 4.16 -0.58
N LEU A 286 -8.14 2.92 -0.15
CA LEU A 286 -7.59 1.85 -0.99
C LEU A 286 -8.41 1.60 -2.26
N ARG A 287 -9.74 1.73 -2.17
CA ARG A 287 -10.65 1.54 -3.30
C ARG A 287 -10.64 2.74 -4.27
N LYS A 288 -10.49 3.98 -3.78
CA LYS A 288 -10.77 5.20 -4.56
C LYS A 288 -9.54 6.06 -4.87
N ALA A 289 -8.42 5.86 -4.18
CA ALA A 289 -7.20 6.63 -4.42
C ALA A 289 -6.72 6.46 -5.86
N ARG A 290 -6.26 7.56 -6.46
CA ARG A 290 -5.67 7.56 -7.81
C ARG A 290 -4.18 7.26 -7.76
N CYS A 291 -3.49 7.79 -6.76
CA CYS A 291 -2.13 7.39 -6.46
C CYS A 291 -2.08 6.04 -5.71
N PRO A 292 -0.96 5.33 -5.79
CA PRO A 292 -0.71 4.14 -4.99
C PRO A 292 -0.89 4.37 -3.49
N VAL A 293 -1.24 3.29 -2.79
CA VAL A 293 -1.45 3.30 -1.33
C VAL A 293 -0.60 2.21 -0.70
N ILE A 294 0.19 2.55 0.31
CA ILE A 294 0.81 1.59 1.22
C ILE A 294 -0.09 1.41 2.43
N ALA A 295 -0.61 0.20 2.56
CA ALA A 295 -1.32 -0.26 3.73
C ALA A 295 -0.30 -0.81 4.75
N VAL A 296 -0.17 -0.12 5.89
CA VAL A 296 0.67 -0.55 7.01
C VAL A 296 -0.20 -1.25 8.03
N ARG A 297 0.26 -2.41 8.51
CA ARG A 297 -0.39 -3.15 9.59
C ARG A 297 0.30 -2.84 10.90
N SER A 298 -0.49 -2.49 11.92
CA SER A 298 0.06 -2.22 13.25
C SER A 298 0.56 -3.50 13.92
N THR A 299 1.66 -3.37 14.63
CA THR A 299 2.45 -4.45 15.22
C THR A 299 1.75 -5.22 16.33
N LYS A 300 0.68 -4.68 16.91
CA LYS A 300 0.01 -5.23 18.11
C LYS A 300 -1.05 -6.31 17.84
N PHE A 301 -1.37 -6.65 16.58
CA PHE A 301 -2.57 -7.45 16.25
C PHE A 301 -2.31 -8.78 15.51
N GLY A 302 -1.15 -9.42 15.69
CA GLY A 302 -0.94 -10.78 15.17
C GLY A 302 0.22 -11.54 15.83
N PRO A 303 0.06 -12.84 16.14
CA PRO A 303 1.19 -13.66 16.58
C PRO A 303 2.23 -13.80 15.46
N GLY A 304 3.50 -13.49 15.78
CA GLY A 304 4.65 -13.66 14.88
C GLY A 304 4.99 -12.49 13.96
N HIS A 305 4.44 -11.29 14.19
CA HIS A 305 4.75 -10.09 13.40
C HIS A 305 5.96 -9.32 13.98
N ARG A 306 6.90 -8.89 13.13
CA ARG A 306 8.06 -8.07 13.50
C ARG A 306 7.93 -6.67 12.90
N GLN A 307 8.48 -5.67 13.59
CA GLN A 307 8.58 -4.30 13.11
C GLN A 307 9.44 -4.28 11.84
N THR A 308 8.91 -3.75 10.73
CA THR A 308 9.65 -3.62 9.46
C THR A 308 10.71 -2.51 9.50
N VAL A 309 10.72 -1.70 10.56
CA VAL A 309 11.74 -0.69 10.84
C VAL A 309 12.33 -0.99 12.22
N PRO A 310 13.65 -1.20 12.38
CA PRO A 310 14.26 -1.37 13.69
C PRO A 310 14.02 -0.15 14.60
N GLU A 311 13.95 -0.34 15.93
CA GLU A 311 13.87 0.76 16.91
C GLU A 311 15.01 1.78 16.75
N GLU A 312 16.20 1.33 16.32
CA GLU A 312 17.36 2.20 16.10
C GLU A 312 17.19 3.20 14.93
N ASP A 313 16.31 2.88 13.96
CA ASP A 313 15.98 3.72 12.81
C ASP A 313 14.65 4.49 12.98
N SER A 314 13.91 4.23 14.08
CA SER A 314 12.63 4.89 14.35
C SER A 314 12.88 6.22 15.06
N PRO A 315 12.31 7.34 14.59
CA PRO A 315 12.34 8.56 15.37
C PRO A 315 11.64 8.30 16.71
N VAL A 316 12.36 8.52 17.81
CA VAL A 316 11.83 8.33 19.17
C VAL A 316 10.58 9.20 19.30
N ILE A 317 9.41 8.57 19.42
CA ILE A 317 8.14 9.25 19.67
C ILE A 317 8.07 9.48 21.19
N PRO A 318 8.17 10.71 21.70
CA PRO A 318 7.89 10.97 23.11
C PRO A 318 6.39 10.66 23.36
N ILE A 319 6.15 9.80 24.34
CA ILE A 319 4.81 9.38 24.83
C ILE A 319 4.18 10.53 25.62
#